data_AF-A0A182T1Z2-F1
#
_entry.id   AF-A0A182T1Z2-F1
#
_cell.length_a   1.000
_cell.length_b   1.000
_cell.length_c   1.000
_cell.angle_alpha   90.00
_cell.angle_beta   90.00
_cell.angle_gamma   90.00
#
_symmetry.space_group_name_H-M   'P 1'
#
loop_
_entity.id
_entity.type
_entity.pdbx_description
1 polymer ?
#
loop_
_entity_poly.entity_id
_entity_poly.type
_entity_poly.pdbx_seq_one_letter_code
_entity_poly.pdbx_strand_id
1 'polypeptide(L)'
;MLGLSLNGADAFNLVDKGPEAIDTVASEAFRSFWQGKAELRRFKDGSITESCVWGEATDPIGQKRLIVRSIVQFLLHAHLDISSSNVRYLADQFEVAIAPFPVKKLHETIEERSLAVVRAFDTLGRMMRDLEQLPLTINAIVGTDPVFRYTDPDPPRPTASGLLANGRLVFLSAKPIHATIQLEASGKWPSDLEAIRRLKTAFYLRIAESISKGKETATNKPLAQACNDCLDVLYEQYLFRFVIIHPREITILREYLADNKVTRLQQDTDESIALEMQATILPMLTGFLHGLHQQYFSFGSVAALAKRWLYSQLIDSYLWPDECTELLLAAIYLNQPVQPPIQPQTGFLRWLQFVASTDWSKDMIVVNLNDELSSETIEQLEKQFYDRRQSFPPLTIVTPADAGKYGLFGRRAPTVEILNRVTLLAQAATRLIDTNYRMVQKLQHFFEPSWEGYNLIVHLDTTIVTPIGIRKSKEMAVQGATSLYAKPTKKDPAAGFYPVRFYLQELREAYGQFAIFFYDPCGGDRIAVLWRPQALEEKPFSTTHVNGRMVTEHGALHLNVDALVRDFELLGQGLVSRIERLR
;
A
#
# COMPACT_ATOMS: atom_id res chain seq x y z
N MET A 1 -23.68 26.97 0.89
CA MET A 1 -22.54 26.04 0.70
C MET A 1 -21.62 26.69 -0.30
N LEU A 2 -20.32 26.74 -0.03
CA LEU A 2 -19.33 27.38 -0.89
C LEU A 2 -18.35 26.29 -1.36
N GLY A 3 -18.24 26.10 -2.67
CA GLY A 3 -17.30 25.16 -3.28
C GLY A 3 -16.04 25.89 -3.72
N LEU A 4 -14.87 25.37 -3.36
CA LEU A 4 -13.58 25.95 -3.73
C LEU A 4 -12.87 25.03 -4.74
N SER A 5 -12.58 25.57 -5.93
CA SER A 5 -11.65 24.95 -6.86
C SER A 5 -10.27 25.54 -6.62
N LEU A 6 -9.34 24.75 -6.11
CA LEU A 6 -8.01 25.21 -5.72
C LEU A 6 -7.04 25.14 -6.91
N ASN A 7 -6.14 26.11 -7.02
CA ASN A 7 -4.96 25.98 -7.87
C ASN A 7 -3.85 25.28 -7.05
N GLY A 8 -3.47 24.06 -7.44
CA GLY A 8 -2.47 23.27 -6.71
C GLY A 8 -1.08 23.92 -6.61
N ALA A 9 -0.74 24.84 -7.52
CA ALA A 9 0.52 25.56 -7.51
C ALA A 9 0.61 26.60 -6.38
N ASP A 10 -0.52 27.24 -6.05
CA ASP A 10 -0.56 28.39 -5.14
C ASP A 10 -1.29 28.13 -3.83
N ALA A 11 -2.24 27.19 -3.81
CA ALA A 11 -3.16 26.98 -2.68
C ALA A 11 -2.47 26.56 -1.38
N PHE A 12 -1.23 26.07 -1.45
CA PHE A 12 -0.46 25.58 -0.30
C PHE A 12 0.70 26.50 0.08
N ASN A 13 0.75 27.71 -0.49
CA ASN A 13 1.76 28.69 -0.15
C ASN A 13 1.66 29.09 1.32
N LEU A 14 2.79 29.03 2.02
CA LEU A 14 2.87 29.39 3.45
C LEU A 14 2.69 30.89 3.70
N VAL A 15 2.91 31.70 2.66
CA VAL A 15 2.93 33.16 2.73
C VAL A 15 2.20 33.73 1.53
N ASP A 16 1.19 34.56 1.79
CA ASP A 16 0.59 35.42 0.77
C ASP A 16 1.40 36.71 0.69
N LYS A 17 2.06 36.92 -0.46
CA LYS A 17 2.81 38.14 -0.75
C LYS A 17 1.85 39.24 -1.20
N GLY A 18 1.85 40.35 -0.47
CA GLY A 18 1.17 41.59 -0.82
C GLY A 18 2.07 42.59 -1.56
N PRO A 19 1.67 43.86 -1.60
CA PRO A 19 2.39 44.92 -2.31
C PRO A 19 3.73 45.28 -1.64
N GLU A 20 4.64 45.86 -2.43
CA GLU A 20 5.91 46.40 -1.92
C GLU A 20 5.67 47.51 -0.91
N ALA A 21 6.47 47.54 0.17
CA ALA A 21 6.31 48.49 1.26
C ALA A 21 6.49 49.97 0.86
N ILE A 22 7.04 50.21 -0.34
CA ILE A 22 7.17 51.55 -0.94
C ILE A 22 5.80 52.08 -1.40
N ASP A 23 4.89 51.20 -1.83
CA ASP A 23 3.54 51.58 -2.24
C ASP A 23 2.64 51.73 -1.01
N THR A 24 2.76 52.88 -0.36
CA THR A 24 2.03 53.20 0.87
C THR A 24 0.52 53.03 0.75
N VAL A 25 -0.08 53.33 -0.41
CA VAL A 25 -1.52 53.24 -0.65
C VAL A 25 -1.95 51.79 -0.74
N ALA A 26 -1.25 50.98 -1.54
CA ALA A 26 -1.55 49.56 -1.65
C ALA A 26 -1.28 48.82 -0.32
N SER A 27 -0.22 49.18 0.40
CA SER A 27 0.11 48.61 1.72
C SER A 27 -0.93 48.94 2.78
N GLU A 28 -1.53 50.13 2.77
CA GLU A 28 -2.62 50.48 3.68
C GLU A 28 -3.90 49.70 3.36
N ALA A 29 -4.28 49.58 2.08
CA ALA A 29 -5.41 48.77 1.65
C ALA A 29 -5.24 47.29 2.04
N PHE A 30 -4.04 46.74 1.87
CA PHE A 30 -3.70 45.36 2.26
C PHE A 30 -3.83 45.14 3.77
N ARG A 31 -3.26 46.03 4.59
CA ARG A 31 -3.37 45.96 6.06
C ARG A 31 -4.81 46.08 6.55
N SER A 32 -5.60 46.95 5.92
CA SER A 32 -7.03 47.10 6.21
C SER A 32 -7.81 45.82 5.91
N PHE A 33 -7.56 45.18 4.76
CA PHE A 33 -8.22 43.93 4.39
C PHE A 33 -7.87 42.76 5.33
N TRP A 34 -6.61 42.62 5.72
CA TRP A 34 -6.13 41.51 6.55
C TRP A 34 -6.21 41.76 8.07
N GLN A 35 -6.78 42.88 8.51
CA GLN A 35 -7.14 43.20 9.91
C GLN A 35 -6.17 42.64 10.97
N GLY A 36 -4.91 43.08 10.95
CA GLY A 36 -3.90 42.70 11.96
C GLY A 36 -3.15 41.38 11.70
N LYS A 37 -3.45 40.67 10.61
CA LYS A 37 -2.68 39.49 10.15
C LYS A 37 -1.50 39.85 9.24
N ALA A 38 -1.54 41.02 8.61
CA ALA A 38 -0.48 41.51 7.73
C ALA A 38 0.76 41.96 8.51
N GLU A 39 1.94 41.55 8.04
CA GLU A 39 3.25 41.92 8.56
C GLU A 39 4.23 42.28 7.43
N LEU A 40 5.20 43.17 7.72
CA LEU A 40 6.28 43.48 6.81
C LEU A 40 7.32 42.37 6.80
N ARG A 41 7.60 41.80 5.62
CA ARG A 41 8.57 40.72 5.48
C ARG A 41 9.59 41.03 4.41
N ARG A 42 10.87 40.79 4.74
CA ARG A 42 11.98 40.82 3.78
C ARG A 42 12.19 39.44 3.19
N PHE A 43 12.21 39.33 1.87
CA PHE A 43 12.46 38.09 1.14
C PHE A 43 13.93 37.96 0.72
N LYS A 44 14.31 36.75 0.28
CA LYS A 44 15.70 36.44 -0.13
C LYS A 44 16.17 37.25 -1.35
N ASP A 45 15.24 37.69 -2.18
CA ASP A 45 15.48 38.59 -3.31
C ASP A 45 15.72 40.05 -2.88
N GLY A 46 15.65 40.36 -1.57
CA GLY A 46 15.84 41.69 -1.01
C GLY A 46 14.57 42.54 -1.00
N SER A 47 13.48 42.08 -1.62
CA SER A 47 12.19 42.78 -1.61
C SER A 47 11.60 42.84 -0.19
N ILE A 48 10.95 43.95 0.13
CA ILE A 48 10.22 44.14 1.40
C ILE A 48 8.77 44.40 1.02
N THR A 49 7.90 43.46 1.35
CA THR A 49 6.46 43.53 1.02
C THR A 49 5.61 43.33 2.27
N GLU A 50 4.40 43.86 2.24
CA GLU A 50 3.36 43.42 3.18
C GLU A 50 3.05 41.94 2.89
N SER A 51 2.86 41.11 3.91
CA SER A 51 2.67 39.67 3.75
C SER A 51 1.80 39.08 4.86
N CYS A 52 1.10 37.96 4.57
CA CYS A 52 0.39 37.18 5.58
C CYS A 52 0.99 35.77 5.67
N VAL A 53 1.33 35.33 6.90
CA VAL A 53 1.93 34.01 7.14
C VAL A 53 0.89 33.03 7.71
N TRP A 54 0.75 31.88 7.06
CA TRP A 54 -0.27 30.86 7.38
C TRP A 54 0.30 29.56 7.95
N GLY A 55 1.60 29.32 7.78
CA GLY A 55 2.27 28.13 8.30
C GLY A 55 3.78 28.23 8.22
N GLU A 56 4.44 27.18 8.68
CA GLU A 56 5.89 27.06 8.75
C GLU A 56 6.43 26.04 7.75
N ALA A 57 7.70 26.17 7.37
CA ALA A 57 8.36 25.23 6.46
C ALA A 57 8.41 23.80 7.05
N THR A 58 8.47 23.70 8.37
CA THR A 58 8.46 22.47 9.17
C THR A 58 7.07 21.85 9.33
N ASP A 59 6.00 22.55 8.95
CA ASP A 59 4.64 22.00 9.08
C ASP A 59 4.47 20.74 8.22
N PRO A 60 3.70 19.75 8.70
CA PRO A 60 3.39 18.55 7.92
C PRO A 60 2.65 18.92 6.64
N ILE A 61 2.83 18.12 5.58
CA ILE A 61 2.16 18.35 4.29
C ILE A 61 0.64 18.36 4.46
N GLY A 62 0.08 17.45 5.28
CA GLY A 62 -1.36 17.43 5.59
C GLY A 62 -1.88 18.74 6.21
N GLN A 63 -1.09 19.42 7.04
CA GLN A 63 -1.45 20.71 7.61
C GLN A 63 -1.32 21.84 6.58
N LYS A 64 -0.27 21.81 5.76
CA LYS A 64 -0.08 22.75 4.64
C LYS A 64 -1.25 22.69 3.64
N ARG A 65 -1.82 21.51 3.42
CA ARG A 65 -3.03 21.35 2.59
C ARG A 65 -4.26 22.11 3.10
N LEU A 66 -4.25 22.51 4.38
CA LEU A 66 -5.36 23.19 5.06
C LEU A 66 -5.12 24.69 5.24
N ILE A 67 -4.12 25.27 4.59
CA ILE A 67 -3.86 26.72 4.61
C ILE A 67 -5.09 27.51 4.12
N VAL A 68 -5.71 27.08 3.01
CA VAL A 68 -6.93 27.72 2.49
C VAL A 68 -8.07 27.68 3.51
N ARG A 69 -8.18 26.61 4.32
CA ARG A 69 -9.15 26.56 5.42
C ARG A 69 -8.91 27.69 6.41
N SER A 70 -7.66 27.88 6.82
CA SER A 70 -7.26 28.93 7.76
C SER A 70 -7.54 30.33 7.19
N ILE A 71 -7.24 30.55 5.90
CA ILE A 71 -7.54 31.81 5.20
C ILE A 71 -9.04 32.08 5.22
N VAL A 72 -9.85 31.12 4.79
CA VAL A 72 -11.32 31.27 4.70
C VAL A 72 -11.91 31.52 6.08
N GLN A 73 -11.51 30.75 7.10
CA GLN A 73 -11.99 30.95 8.47
C GLN A 73 -11.62 32.33 9.01
N PHE A 74 -10.40 32.81 8.73
CA PHE A 74 -9.97 34.15 9.11
C PHE A 74 -10.84 35.23 8.45
N LEU A 75 -11.02 35.15 7.13
CA LEU A 75 -11.80 36.15 6.37
C LEU A 75 -13.26 36.18 6.80
N LEU A 76 -13.88 35.03 7.04
CA LEU A 76 -15.26 34.94 7.52
C LEU A 76 -15.42 35.55 8.92
N HIS A 77 -14.43 35.39 9.79
CA HIS A 77 -14.45 36.01 11.11
C HIS A 77 -14.22 37.52 11.02
N ALA A 78 -13.18 37.96 10.29
CA ALA A 78 -12.76 39.36 10.19
C ALA A 78 -13.81 40.26 9.50
N HIS A 79 -14.45 39.78 8.44
CA HIS A 79 -15.34 40.61 7.61
C HIS A 79 -16.83 40.35 7.84
N LEU A 80 -17.22 39.20 8.40
CA LEU A 80 -18.62 38.81 8.56
C LEU A 80 -19.00 38.45 10.01
N ASP A 81 -18.07 38.55 10.97
CA ASP A 81 -18.24 38.16 12.37
C ASP A 81 -18.75 36.71 12.55
N ILE A 82 -18.42 35.83 11.59
CA ILE A 82 -18.78 34.42 11.64
C ILE A 82 -17.69 33.67 12.39
N SER A 83 -17.99 33.22 13.61
CA SER A 83 -17.10 32.37 14.40
C SER A 83 -16.73 31.08 13.65
N SER A 84 -15.50 30.63 13.80
CA SER A 84 -15.00 29.35 13.27
C SER A 84 -15.83 28.14 13.70
N SER A 85 -16.48 28.20 14.86
CA SER A 85 -17.40 27.17 15.35
C SER A 85 -18.66 26.99 14.48
N ASN A 86 -19.08 28.05 13.78
CA ASN A 86 -20.23 28.04 12.87
C ASN A 86 -19.85 27.64 11.43
N VAL A 87 -18.56 27.52 11.13
CA VAL A 87 -18.04 27.18 9.80
C VAL A 87 -17.54 25.74 9.80
N ARG A 88 -18.09 24.92 8.92
CA ARG A 88 -17.59 23.55 8.68
C ARG A 88 -16.84 23.51 7.36
N TYR A 89 -15.56 23.17 7.41
CA TYR A 89 -14.70 23.02 6.24
C TYR A 89 -14.45 21.55 5.96
N LEU A 90 -14.67 21.11 4.72
CA LEU A 90 -14.60 19.71 4.34
C LEU A 90 -13.42 19.48 3.39
N ALA A 91 -12.39 18.79 3.87
CA ALA A 91 -11.16 18.52 3.10
C ALA A 91 -10.31 17.38 3.66
N ASP A 92 -10.23 17.25 4.98
CA ASP A 92 -9.32 16.33 5.69
C ASP A 92 -10.05 15.23 6.47
N GLN A 93 -11.38 15.12 6.37
CA GLN A 93 -12.13 14.24 7.26
C GLN A 93 -11.68 12.79 7.10
N PHE A 94 -11.55 12.31 5.86
CA PHE A 94 -11.13 10.93 5.59
C PHE A 94 -9.68 10.65 5.97
N GLU A 95 -8.81 11.67 6.05
CA GLU A 95 -7.39 11.48 6.42
C GLU A 95 -7.22 10.91 7.84
N VAL A 96 -8.25 10.98 8.70
CA VAL A 96 -8.23 10.33 10.02
C VAL A 96 -8.10 8.80 9.95
N ALA A 97 -8.48 8.17 8.82
CA ALA A 97 -8.39 6.73 8.61
C ALA A 97 -6.95 6.24 8.46
N ILE A 98 -6.06 7.13 8.01
CA ILE A 98 -4.63 6.89 7.79
C ILE A 98 -3.76 7.66 8.79
N ALA A 99 -4.38 8.38 9.72
CA ALA A 99 -3.67 9.11 10.75
C ALA A 99 -2.92 8.15 11.68
N PRO A 100 -1.62 8.38 11.94
CA PRO A 100 -0.85 7.48 12.78
C PRO A 100 -1.34 7.41 14.22
N PHE A 101 -1.30 6.21 14.80
CA PHE A 101 -1.72 5.92 16.16
C PHE A 101 -0.76 4.91 16.84
N PRO A 102 -0.45 5.07 18.15
CA PRO A 102 -0.69 6.27 18.95
C PRO A 102 0.08 7.47 18.36
N VAL A 103 -0.43 8.68 18.61
CA VAL A 103 0.27 9.91 18.23
C VAL A 103 1.51 10.02 19.11
N LYS A 104 2.71 9.86 18.54
CA LYS A 104 3.97 9.91 19.31
C LYS A 104 4.70 11.23 19.11
N LYS A 105 4.56 11.87 17.94
CA LYS A 105 5.18 13.17 17.63
C LYS A 105 4.24 14.06 16.83
N LEU A 106 4.42 15.38 16.96
CA LEU A 106 3.97 16.36 15.97
C LEU A 106 4.74 16.03 14.67
N HIS A 107 4.12 16.04 13.49
CA HIS A 107 4.73 15.68 12.18
C HIS A 107 4.85 14.19 11.82
N GLU A 108 3.91 13.35 12.23
CA GLU A 108 3.78 11.98 11.73
C GLU A 108 2.59 11.87 10.76
N THR A 109 2.72 12.31 9.50
CA THR A 109 1.80 11.86 8.43
C THR A 109 2.40 10.69 7.65
N ILE A 110 1.63 10.14 6.71
CA ILE A 110 2.13 9.08 5.81
C ILE A 110 3.30 9.60 4.97
N GLU A 111 3.20 10.83 4.50
CA GLU A 111 4.18 11.44 3.61
C GLU A 111 5.51 11.64 4.32
N GLU A 112 5.51 12.21 5.53
CA GLU A 112 6.76 12.41 6.29
C GLU A 112 7.39 11.08 6.73
N ARG A 113 6.58 10.09 7.15
CA ARG A 113 7.10 8.76 7.50
C ARG A 113 7.73 8.07 6.29
N SER A 114 7.08 8.14 5.13
CA SER A 114 7.60 7.55 3.89
C SER A 114 8.89 8.25 3.45
N LEU A 115 8.94 9.59 3.50
CA LEU A 115 10.14 10.36 3.18
C LEU A 115 11.31 10.03 4.10
N ALA A 116 11.06 9.82 5.40
CA ALA A 116 12.10 9.42 6.34
C ALA A 116 12.69 8.05 5.97
N VAL A 117 11.85 7.08 5.61
CA VAL A 117 12.28 5.75 5.13
C VAL A 117 13.11 5.86 3.85
N VAL A 118 12.64 6.65 2.86
CA VAL A 118 13.35 6.86 1.59
C VAL A 118 14.73 7.46 1.83
N ARG A 119 14.86 8.48 2.70
CA ARG A 119 16.16 9.09 3.04
C ARG A 119 17.12 8.12 3.73
N ALA A 120 16.62 7.31 4.66
CA ALA A 120 17.41 6.29 5.33
C ALA A 120 17.87 5.22 4.32
N PHE A 121 16.98 4.80 3.42
CA PHE A 121 17.28 3.85 2.35
C PHE A 121 18.32 4.38 1.35
N ASP A 122 18.20 5.63 0.90
CA ASP A 122 19.15 6.24 -0.04
C ASP A 122 20.55 6.37 0.56
N THR A 123 20.63 6.66 1.85
CA THR A 123 21.90 6.74 2.58
C THR A 123 22.51 5.36 2.73
N LEU A 124 21.73 4.37 3.16
CA LEU A 124 22.18 2.98 3.24
C LEU A 124 22.60 2.44 1.86
N GLY A 125 21.84 2.75 0.81
CA GLY A 125 22.11 2.34 -0.55
C GLY A 125 23.43 2.90 -1.08
N ARG A 126 23.76 4.17 -0.75
CA ARG A 126 25.09 4.74 -1.05
C ARG A 126 26.19 3.98 -0.32
N MET A 127 26.04 3.76 1.00
CA MET A 127 27.02 3.00 1.79
C MET A 127 27.26 1.58 1.25
N MET A 128 26.21 0.90 0.79
CA MET A 128 26.30 -0.45 0.23
C MET A 128 26.98 -0.46 -1.15
N ARG A 129 26.74 0.54 -2.00
CA ARG A 129 27.43 0.65 -3.30
C ARG A 129 28.91 0.98 -3.16
N ASP A 130 29.28 1.70 -2.10
CA ASP A 130 30.68 2.06 -1.78
C ASP A 130 31.45 0.90 -1.09
N LEU A 131 30.86 -0.29 -0.92
CA LEU A 131 31.53 -1.43 -0.31
C LEU A 131 32.63 -1.98 -1.23
N GLU A 132 33.86 -1.89 -0.77
CA GLU A 132 35.02 -2.49 -1.42
C GLU A 132 35.11 -4.00 -1.12
N GLN A 133 35.87 -4.74 -1.95
CA GLN A 133 36.19 -6.17 -1.77
C GLN A 133 35.02 -7.17 -2.00
N LEU A 134 33.98 -6.76 -2.72
CA LEU A 134 32.96 -7.71 -3.22
C LEU A 134 33.42 -8.37 -4.54
N PRO A 135 33.14 -9.67 -4.77
CA PRO A 135 33.51 -10.34 -6.02
C PRO A 135 32.80 -9.78 -7.27
N LEU A 136 31.61 -9.20 -7.07
CA LEU A 136 30.81 -8.51 -8.06
C LEU A 136 30.34 -7.19 -7.43
N THR A 137 30.45 -6.08 -8.14
CA THR A 137 29.98 -4.79 -7.65
C THR A 137 28.45 -4.74 -7.60
N ILE A 138 27.92 -3.94 -6.68
CA ILE A 138 26.48 -3.67 -6.59
C ILE A 138 26.16 -2.55 -7.58
N ASN A 139 25.44 -2.88 -8.65
CA ASN A 139 25.04 -1.93 -9.69
C ASN A 139 23.88 -1.05 -9.23
N ALA A 140 22.82 -1.66 -8.69
CA ALA A 140 21.64 -0.96 -8.23
C ALA A 140 21.03 -1.59 -6.98
N ILE A 141 20.37 -0.75 -6.18
CA ILE A 141 19.58 -1.16 -5.02
C ILE A 141 18.25 -0.44 -5.16
N VAL A 142 17.15 -1.19 -5.28
CA VAL A 142 15.84 -0.62 -5.60
C VAL A 142 14.79 -1.11 -4.61
N GLY A 143 13.98 -0.18 -4.10
CA GLY A 143 12.87 -0.49 -3.21
C GLY A 143 11.64 -0.95 -3.99
N THR A 144 10.94 -1.97 -3.48
CA THR A 144 9.73 -2.54 -4.11
C THR A 144 8.46 -2.29 -3.32
N ASP A 145 8.58 -2.00 -2.03
CA ASP A 145 7.44 -1.79 -1.14
C ASP A 145 6.73 -0.45 -1.39
N PRO A 146 5.42 -0.35 -1.08
CA PRO A 146 4.60 0.84 -1.32
C PRO A 146 5.10 2.11 -0.62
N VAL A 147 5.91 1.97 0.44
CA VAL A 147 6.53 3.11 1.14
C VAL A 147 7.43 3.95 0.22
N PHE A 148 8.10 3.34 -0.75
CA PHE A 148 8.98 4.03 -1.68
C PHE A 148 8.22 4.92 -2.68
N ARG A 149 6.91 4.68 -2.83
CA ARG A 149 5.99 5.43 -3.69
C ARG A 149 4.88 6.14 -2.90
N TYR A 150 5.06 6.31 -1.59
CA TYR A 150 4.16 7.06 -0.69
C TYR A 150 2.73 6.53 -0.58
N THR A 151 2.47 5.29 -1.02
CA THR A 151 1.11 4.72 -1.06
C THR A 151 0.83 3.79 0.12
N ASP A 152 1.78 3.57 1.01
CA ASP A 152 1.62 2.67 2.16
C ASP A 152 0.66 3.27 3.21
N PRO A 153 -0.46 2.62 3.57
CA PRO A 153 -1.38 3.12 4.59
C PRO A 153 -0.79 3.22 6.00
N ASP A 154 0.28 2.46 6.30
CA ASP A 154 0.99 2.55 7.57
C ASP A 154 2.51 2.41 7.33
N PRO A 155 3.17 3.46 6.80
CA PRO A 155 4.60 3.42 6.49
C PRO A 155 5.41 3.15 7.75
N PRO A 156 6.41 2.26 7.80
CA PRO A 156 7.04 1.83 9.06
C PRO A 156 7.56 2.99 9.93
N ARG A 157 7.53 2.80 11.26
CA ARG A 157 8.19 3.70 12.22
C ARG A 157 9.61 3.23 12.50
N PRO A 158 10.51 4.14 12.92
CA PRO A 158 11.85 3.76 13.37
C PRO A 158 11.75 3.12 14.76
N THR A 159 11.29 1.87 14.84
CA THR A 159 11.18 1.08 16.09
C THR A 159 11.93 -0.24 16.04
N ALA A 160 12.44 -0.62 14.86
CA ALA A 160 13.15 -1.86 14.71
C ALA A 160 14.41 -1.87 15.58
N SER A 161 14.72 -3.02 16.16
CA SER A 161 15.84 -3.19 17.07
C SER A 161 16.48 -4.56 16.91
N GLY A 162 17.73 -4.71 17.37
CA GLY A 162 18.41 -6.00 17.44
C GLY A 162 18.50 -6.47 18.89
N LEU A 163 18.19 -7.74 19.14
CA LEU A 163 18.37 -8.40 20.43
C LEU A 163 19.29 -9.61 20.26
N LEU A 164 20.21 -9.81 21.20
CA LEU A 164 20.96 -11.06 21.31
C LEU A 164 20.12 -12.07 22.10
N ALA A 165 19.61 -13.10 21.43
CA ALA A 165 18.90 -14.22 22.03
C ALA A 165 19.72 -15.49 21.84
N ASN A 166 20.09 -16.17 22.94
CA ASN A 166 20.90 -17.39 22.92
C ASN A 166 22.21 -17.26 22.10
N GLY A 167 22.87 -16.09 22.18
CA GLY A 167 24.10 -15.80 21.45
C GLY A 167 23.93 -15.52 19.95
N ARG A 168 22.69 -15.45 19.45
CA ARG A 168 22.37 -15.07 18.06
C ARG A 168 21.66 -13.72 18.02
N LEU A 169 22.05 -12.87 17.07
CA LEU A 169 21.34 -11.63 16.80
C LEU A 169 19.98 -11.97 16.17
N VAL A 170 18.92 -11.39 16.72
CA VAL A 170 17.55 -11.46 16.21
C VAL A 170 17.05 -10.04 16.05
N PHE A 171 16.69 -9.67 14.83
CA PHE A 171 16.02 -8.41 14.57
C PHE A 171 14.55 -8.49 14.96
N LEU A 172 14.07 -7.45 15.63
CA LEU A 172 12.68 -7.23 15.97
C LEU A 172 12.17 -6.09 15.09
N SER A 173 11.13 -6.36 14.30
CA SER A 173 10.49 -5.37 13.45
C SER A 173 9.08 -5.84 13.11
N ALA A 174 8.09 -4.97 13.38
CA ALA A 174 6.72 -5.20 12.98
C ALA A 174 6.54 -5.16 11.44
N LYS A 175 7.40 -4.43 10.71
CA LYS A 175 7.28 -4.23 9.27
C LYS A 175 8.66 -4.05 8.61
N PRO A 176 9.35 -5.14 8.22
CA PRO A 176 10.55 -5.08 7.40
C PRO A 176 10.23 -4.52 6.01
N ILE A 177 11.14 -3.72 5.47
CA ILE A 177 11.00 -3.04 4.18
C ILE A 177 11.78 -3.82 3.12
N HIS A 178 11.12 -4.24 2.05
CA HIS A 178 11.73 -5.06 1.01
C HIS A 178 12.39 -4.23 -0.08
N ALA A 179 13.57 -4.68 -0.48
CA ALA A 179 14.35 -4.12 -1.58
C ALA A 179 15.11 -5.20 -2.33
N THR A 180 15.47 -4.91 -3.57
CA THR A 180 16.25 -5.81 -4.41
C THR A 180 17.65 -5.26 -4.66
N ILE A 181 18.62 -6.17 -4.74
CA ILE A 181 20.01 -5.86 -5.10
C ILE A 181 20.26 -6.41 -6.50
N GLN A 182 20.74 -5.54 -7.39
CA GLN A 182 21.21 -5.89 -8.71
C GLN A 182 22.73 -5.81 -8.73
N LEU A 183 23.37 -6.95 -8.99
CA LEU A 183 24.81 -7.07 -9.15
C LEU A 183 25.21 -6.78 -10.61
N GLU A 184 26.48 -6.50 -10.84
CA GLU A 184 27.03 -6.41 -12.20
C GLU A 184 26.83 -7.73 -12.98
N ALA A 185 26.74 -7.60 -14.30
CA ALA A 185 26.56 -8.75 -15.18
C ALA A 185 27.79 -9.69 -15.11
N SER A 186 27.53 -10.99 -14.93
CA SER A 186 28.58 -12.00 -14.88
C SER A 186 28.14 -13.29 -15.57
N GLY A 187 29.04 -13.89 -16.34
CA GLY A 187 28.81 -15.21 -16.96
C GLY A 187 29.06 -16.39 -16.01
N LYS A 188 29.57 -16.12 -14.79
CA LYS A 188 30.03 -17.16 -13.85
C LYS A 188 28.93 -17.72 -12.95
N TRP A 189 27.67 -17.32 -13.14
CA TRP A 189 26.55 -17.85 -12.38
C TRP A 189 26.27 -19.31 -12.73
N PRO A 190 26.00 -20.19 -11.74
CA PRO A 190 25.65 -21.58 -11.97
C PRO A 190 24.41 -21.76 -12.89
N SER A 191 24.26 -22.96 -13.44
CA SER A 191 23.09 -23.34 -14.23
C SER A 191 21.95 -23.96 -13.41
N ASP A 192 22.24 -24.37 -12.19
CA ASP A 192 21.28 -25.00 -11.27
C ASP A 192 20.71 -23.98 -10.27
N LEU A 193 19.42 -24.10 -9.95
CA LEU A 193 18.71 -23.14 -9.09
C LEU A 193 19.22 -23.19 -7.64
N GLU A 194 19.50 -24.38 -7.11
CA GLU A 194 20.04 -24.52 -5.74
C GLU A 194 21.46 -23.96 -5.66
N ALA A 195 22.29 -24.22 -6.68
CA ALA A 195 23.61 -23.61 -6.77
C ALA A 195 23.55 -22.07 -6.85
N ILE A 196 22.59 -21.49 -7.57
CA ILE A 196 22.37 -20.03 -7.58
C ILE A 196 21.98 -19.54 -6.19
N ARG A 197 21.05 -20.21 -5.49
CA ARG A 197 20.63 -19.83 -4.12
C ARG A 197 21.82 -19.82 -3.16
N ARG A 198 22.65 -20.86 -3.18
CA ARG A 198 23.88 -20.96 -2.37
C ARG A 198 24.86 -19.82 -2.67
N LEU A 199 25.01 -19.47 -3.95
CA LEU A 199 25.88 -18.36 -4.36
C LEU A 199 25.33 -17.01 -3.88
N LYS A 200 24.00 -16.80 -3.93
CA LYS A 200 23.36 -15.62 -3.35
C LYS A 200 23.61 -15.52 -1.84
N THR A 201 23.47 -16.63 -1.10
CA THR A 201 23.82 -16.67 0.33
C THR A 201 25.28 -16.29 0.58
N ALA A 202 26.21 -16.73 -0.27
CA ALA A 202 27.62 -16.33 -0.17
C ALA A 202 27.82 -14.82 -0.39
N PHE A 203 27.09 -14.20 -1.34
CA PHE A 203 27.07 -12.75 -1.50
C PHE A 203 26.49 -12.04 -0.27
N TYR A 204 25.37 -12.51 0.27
CA TYR A 204 24.78 -11.94 1.48
C TYR A 204 25.76 -11.94 2.66
N LEU A 205 26.48 -13.05 2.88
CA LEU A 205 27.49 -13.16 3.92
C LEU A 205 28.62 -12.14 3.73
N ARG A 206 29.14 -12.02 2.51
CA ARG A 206 30.20 -11.05 2.19
C ARG A 206 29.75 -9.60 2.36
N ILE A 207 28.54 -9.27 1.91
CA ILE A 207 27.96 -7.94 2.09
C ILE A 207 27.78 -7.65 3.58
N ALA A 208 27.22 -8.58 4.36
CA ALA A 208 27.01 -8.41 5.80
C ALA A 208 28.33 -8.20 6.56
N GLU A 209 29.38 -8.96 6.23
CA GLU A 209 30.72 -8.78 6.78
C GLU A 209 31.31 -7.41 6.43
N SER A 210 31.20 -6.98 5.17
CA SER A 210 31.75 -5.68 4.73
C SER A 210 31.03 -4.51 5.38
N ILE A 211 29.70 -4.56 5.52
CA ILE A 211 28.92 -3.57 6.27
C ILE A 211 29.38 -3.51 7.73
N SER A 212 29.62 -4.68 8.34
CA SER A 212 30.07 -4.78 9.73
C SER A 212 31.50 -4.29 9.95
N LYS A 213 32.36 -4.27 8.93
CA LYS A 213 33.74 -3.76 9.00
C LYS A 213 33.87 -2.25 8.76
N GLY A 214 32.80 -1.57 8.33
CA GLY A 214 32.79 -0.12 8.10
C GLY A 214 33.18 0.71 9.33
N LYS A 215 33.86 1.85 9.10
CA LYS A 215 34.53 2.72 10.10
C LYS A 215 33.68 2.97 11.37
N GLU A 216 34.30 2.74 12.53
CA GLU A 216 33.70 2.60 13.86
C GLU A 216 33.21 3.91 14.54
N THR A 217 33.09 5.02 13.83
CA THR A 217 33.00 6.35 14.46
C THR A 217 31.64 7.03 14.48
N ALA A 218 30.51 6.31 14.37
CA ALA A 218 29.19 6.92 14.56
C ALA A 218 28.17 6.00 15.26
N THR A 219 27.35 6.61 16.10
CA THR A 219 26.18 6.04 16.80
C THR A 219 25.06 5.50 15.89
N ASN A 220 25.32 5.41 14.58
CA ASN A 220 24.33 5.13 13.53
C ASN A 220 24.86 4.07 12.53
N LYS A 221 25.66 3.11 12.99
CA LYS A 221 26.23 2.06 12.14
C LYS A 221 25.14 1.05 11.73
N PRO A 222 25.02 0.69 10.44
CA PRO A 222 24.14 -0.40 10.01
C PRO A 222 24.58 -1.75 10.60
N LEU A 223 23.62 -2.53 11.08
CA LEU A 223 23.84 -3.92 11.51
C LEU A 223 23.24 -4.86 10.47
N ALA A 224 24.04 -5.78 9.93
CA ALA A 224 23.60 -6.70 8.88
C ALA A 224 23.62 -8.16 9.35
N GLN A 225 22.65 -8.93 8.90
CA GLN A 225 22.54 -10.38 9.11
C GLN A 225 22.17 -11.06 7.80
N ALA A 226 23.00 -11.99 7.35
CA ALA A 226 22.70 -12.82 6.20
C ALA A 226 21.84 -14.02 6.62
N CYS A 227 20.77 -14.26 5.87
CA CYS A 227 19.94 -15.46 5.92
C CYS A 227 20.13 -16.25 4.62
N ASN A 228 19.55 -17.44 4.52
CA ASN A 228 19.67 -18.25 3.30
C ASN A 228 19.08 -17.51 2.08
N ASP A 229 17.92 -16.89 2.25
CA ASP A 229 17.13 -16.34 1.14
C ASP A 229 17.22 -14.80 1.03
N CYS A 230 17.69 -14.12 2.08
CA CYS A 230 17.73 -12.66 2.15
C CYS A 230 18.88 -12.12 3.01
N LEU A 231 19.11 -10.82 2.91
CA LEU A 231 20.01 -10.04 3.76
C LEU A 231 19.20 -9.00 4.54
N ASP A 232 19.15 -9.12 5.86
CA ASP A 232 18.47 -8.15 6.73
C ASP A 232 19.48 -7.12 7.25
N VAL A 233 19.18 -5.83 7.10
CA VAL A 233 20.03 -4.72 7.55
C VAL A 233 19.21 -3.74 8.40
N LEU A 234 19.61 -3.57 9.66
CA LEU A 234 19.05 -2.59 10.58
C LEU A 234 19.84 -1.28 10.46
N TYR A 235 19.18 -0.20 10.04
CA TYR A 235 19.76 1.13 9.91
C TYR A 235 18.74 2.20 10.33
N GLU A 236 19.14 3.16 11.17
CA GLU A 236 18.24 4.21 11.70
C GLU A 236 16.94 3.68 12.33
N GLN A 237 17.00 2.49 12.96
CA GLN A 237 15.84 1.77 13.54
C GLN A 237 14.79 1.35 12.50
N TYR A 238 15.16 1.30 11.23
CA TYR A 238 14.43 0.63 10.16
C TYR A 238 15.12 -0.68 9.80
N LEU A 239 14.32 -1.71 9.50
CA LEU A 239 14.84 -2.99 9.04
C LEU A 239 14.58 -3.15 7.54
N PHE A 240 15.65 -3.18 6.75
CA PHE A 240 15.61 -3.40 5.32
C PHE A 240 15.95 -4.85 5.00
N ARG A 241 15.08 -5.52 4.24
CA ARG A 241 15.26 -6.89 3.76
C ARG A 241 15.62 -6.86 2.28
N PHE A 242 16.86 -7.21 1.98
CA PHE A 242 17.39 -7.25 0.63
C PHE A 242 17.35 -8.64 0.03
N VAL A 243 16.96 -8.73 -1.24
CA VAL A 243 17.00 -9.97 -2.03
C VAL A 243 17.78 -9.72 -3.32
N ILE A 244 18.77 -10.58 -3.61
CA ILE A 244 19.42 -10.62 -4.91
C ILE A 244 18.53 -11.46 -5.83
N ILE A 245 18.17 -10.90 -6.98
CA ILE A 245 17.43 -11.62 -8.02
C ILE A 245 18.27 -11.62 -9.29
N HIS A 246 18.62 -12.81 -9.77
CA HIS A 246 19.39 -12.95 -11.00
C HIS A 246 18.45 -13.32 -12.17
N PRO A 247 18.50 -12.64 -13.34
CA PRO A 247 17.59 -12.89 -14.46
C PRO A 247 17.54 -14.35 -14.94
N ARG A 248 18.67 -15.07 -14.82
CA ARG A 248 18.74 -16.50 -15.16
C ARG A 248 17.78 -17.37 -14.33
N GLU A 249 17.47 -17.00 -13.10
CA GLU A 249 16.49 -17.71 -12.27
C GLU A 249 15.11 -17.70 -12.94
N ILE A 250 14.71 -16.56 -13.50
CA ILE A 250 13.44 -16.41 -14.23
C ILE A 250 13.46 -17.31 -15.48
N THR A 251 14.57 -17.34 -16.22
CA THR A 251 14.72 -18.23 -17.39
C THR A 251 14.60 -19.70 -17.01
N ILE A 252 15.28 -20.13 -15.94
CA ILE A 252 15.22 -21.51 -15.46
C ILE A 252 13.80 -21.88 -15.01
N LEU A 253 13.10 -20.98 -14.31
CA LEU A 253 11.71 -21.21 -13.87
C LEU A 253 10.71 -21.28 -15.04
N ARG A 254 11.04 -20.72 -16.19
CA ARG A 254 10.24 -20.84 -17.42
C ARG A 254 10.51 -22.13 -18.17
N GLU A 255 11.68 -22.74 -18.01
CA GLU A 255 12.07 -23.93 -18.76
C GLU A 255 11.31 -25.18 -18.30
N TYR A 256 10.66 -25.86 -19.24
CA TYR A 256 10.10 -27.20 -19.04
C TYR A 256 10.48 -28.13 -20.19
N LEU A 257 10.46 -29.44 -19.94
CA LEU A 257 10.68 -30.45 -20.97
C LEU A 257 9.35 -30.77 -21.66
N ALA A 258 9.32 -30.70 -22.99
CA ALA A 258 8.22 -31.21 -23.78
C ALA A 258 8.03 -32.72 -23.56
N ASP A 259 6.90 -33.28 -23.99
CA ASP A 259 6.55 -34.70 -23.81
C ASP A 259 7.63 -35.67 -24.33
N ASN A 260 8.40 -35.24 -25.34
CA ASN A 260 9.52 -36.00 -25.89
C ASN A 260 10.75 -36.07 -24.97
N LYS A 261 10.74 -35.38 -23.81
CA LYS A 261 11.81 -35.27 -22.82
C LYS A 261 13.17 -34.76 -23.35
N VAL A 262 13.18 -34.18 -24.55
CA VAL A 262 14.39 -33.69 -25.23
C VAL A 262 14.27 -32.20 -25.55
N THR A 263 13.10 -31.73 -25.99
CA THR A 263 12.88 -30.33 -26.34
C THR A 263 12.61 -29.52 -25.08
N ARG A 264 13.45 -28.52 -24.82
CA ARG A 264 13.19 -27.51 -23.79
C ARG A 264 12.28 -26.43 -24.37
N LEU A 265 11.15 -26.21 -23.73
CA LEU A 265 10.20 -25.16 -24.03
C LEU A 265 10.18 -24.14 -22.89
N GLN A 266 9.64 -22.96 -23.16
CA GLN A 266 9.47 -21.91 -22.16
C GLN A 266 7.99 -21.59 -21.97
N GLN A 267 7.55 -21.56 -20.71
CA GLN A 267 6.22 -21.13 -20.32
C GLN A 267 6.31 -20.36 -19.01
N ASP A 268 5.61 -19.22 -18.93
CA ASP A 268 5.49 -18.51 -17.67
C ASP A 268 4.70 -19.34 -16.65
N THR A 269 5.30 -19.53 -15.48
CA THR A 269 4.69 -20.09 -14.27
C THR A 269 4.36 -18.98 -13.29
N ASP A 270 3.53 -19.27 -12.28
CA ASP A 270 3.22 -18.29 -11.23
C ASP A 270 4.50 -17.89 -10.47
N GLU A 271 5.42 -18.81 -10.24
CA GLU A 271 6.72 -18.53 -9.61
C GLU A 271 7.61 -17.66 -10.51
N SER A 272 7.67 -17.94 -11.82
CA SER A 272 8.49 -17.13 -12.73
C SER A 272 7.96 -15.70 -12.85
N ILE A 273 6.64 -15.54 -12.89
CA ILE A 273 5.98 -14.23 -12.91
C ILE A 273 6.24 -13.49 -11.59
N ALA A 274 6.08 -14.15 -10.44
CA ALA A 274 6.33 -13.55 -9.14
C ALA A 274 7.78 -13.07 -9.00
N LEU A 275 8.74 -13.85 -9.50
CA LEU A 275 10.16 -13.47 -9.46
C LEU A 275 10.46 -12.30 -10.42
N GLU A 276 9.92 -12.32 -11.63
CA GLU A 276 10.03 -11.20 -12.59
C GLU A 276 9.38 -9.91 -12.06
N MET A 277 8.25 -10.07 -11.37
CA MET A 277 7.52 -9.00 -10.71
C MET A 277 8.42 -8.28 -9.70
N GLN A 278 9.11 -9.04 -8.85
CA GLN A 278 10.06 -8.49 -7.86
C GLN A 278 11.33 -7.93 -8.51
N ALA A 279 11.84 -8.56 -9.58
CA ALA A 279 13.12 -8.21 -10.18
C ALA A 279 13.10 -6.91 -10.99
N THR A 280 12.04 -6.71 -11.78
CA THR A 280 12.02 -5.69 -12.84
C THR A 280 10.74 -4.86 -12.81
N ILE A 281 9.58 -5.48 -12.71
CA ILE A 281 8.29 -4.80 -12.90
C ILE A 281 7.94 -3.89 -11.71
N LEU A 282 7.98 -4.38 -10.48
CA LEU A 282 7.72 -3.56 -9.28
C LEU A 282 8.74 -2.43 -9.09
N PRO A 283 10.06 -2.65 -9.29
CA PRO A 283 11.03 -1.56 -9.34
C PRO A 283 10.65 -0.46 -10.32
N MET A 284 10.28 -0.82 -11.56
CA MET A 284 9.87 0.12 -12.60
C MET A 284 8.58 0.87 -12.21
N LEU A 285 7.55 0.14 -11.80
CA LEU A 285 6.28 0.71 -11.34
C LEU A 285 6.49 1.67 -10.16
N THR A 286 7.35 1.30 -9.21
CA THR A 286 7.69 2.14 -8.06
C THR A 286 8.33 3.45 -8.50
N GLY A 287 9.24 3.41 -9.48
CA GLY A 287 9.82 4.63 -10.07
C GLY A 287 8.77 5.55 -10.68
N PHE A 288 7.88 5.01 -11.52
CA PHE A 288 6.82 5.79 -12.15
C PHE A 288 5.86 6.41 -11.13
N LEU A 289 5.36 5.62 -10.18
CA LEU A 289 4.40 6.09 -9.18
C LEU A 289 5.04 7.06 -8.17
N HIS A 290 6.33 6.88 -7.85
CA HIS A 290 7.09 7.86 -7.10
C HIS A 290 7.14 9.20 -7.83
N GLY A 291 7.46 9.20 -9.13
CA GLY A 291 7.45 10.40 -9.97
C GLY A 291 6.08 11.07 -10.02
N LEU A 292 5.01 10.27 -10.17
CA LEU A 292 3.64 10.76 -10.15
C LEU A 292 3.29 11.44 -8.82
N HIS A 293 3.74 10.90 -7.69
CA HIS A 293 3.55 11.54 -6.39
C HIS A 293 4.31 12.86 -6.26
N GLN A 294 5.54 12.96 -6.78
CA GLN A 294 6.29 14.22 -6.78
C GLN A 294 5.61 15.29 -7.62
N GLN A 295 4.96 14.91 -8.72
CA GLN A 295 4.16 15.82 -9.54
C GLN A 295 2.83 16.20 -8.86
N TYR A 296 2.18 15.23 -8.22
CA TYR A 296 0.89 15.39 -7.55
C TYR A 296 0.97 14.91 -6.10
N PHE A 297 1.30 15.82 -5.18
CA PHE A 297 1.53 15.53 -3.76
C PHE A 297 0.35 14.86 -3.03
N SER A 298 -0.87 14.94 -3.55
CA SER A 298 -2.04 14.26 -2.99
C SER A 298 -2.09 12.75 -3.31
N PHE A 299 -1.43 12.31 -4.38
CA PHE A 299 -1.57 10.94 -4.93
C PHE A 299 -1.31 9.85 -3.88
N GLY A 300 -0.18 9.92 -3.17
CA GLY A 300 0.22 8.93 -2.17
C GLY A 300 -0.83 8.78 -1.06
N SER A 301 -1.31 9.90 -0.54
CA SER A 301 -2.36 9.93 0.48
C SER A 301 -3.71 9.40 -0.02
N VAL A 302 -4.07 9.66 -1.28
CA VAL A 302 -5.28 9.06 -1.88
C VAL A 302 -5.14 7.55 -2.01
N ALA A 303 -3.98 7.05 -2.46
CA ALA A 303 -3.72 5.63 -2.59
C ALA A 303 -3.73 4.91 -1.25
N ALA A 304 -3.12 5.51 -0.22
CA ALA A 304 -3.18 5.02 1.13
C ALA A 304 -4.62 4.95 1.67
N LEU A 305 -5.44 5.98 1.42
CA LEU A 305 -6.86 6.00 1.80
C LEU A 305 -7.68 4.93 1.07
N ALA A 306 -7.50 4.78 -0.24
CA ALA A 306 -8.19 3.79 -1.05
C ALA A 306 -7.88 2.36 -0.60
N LYS A 307 -6.59 2.06 -0.38
CA LYS A 307 -6.16 0.77 0.17
C LYS A 307 -6.68 0.55 1.58
N ARG A 308 -6.60 1.55 2.46
CA ARG A 308 -7.16 1.47 3.81
C ARG A 308 -8.66 1.17 3.78
N TRP A 309 -9.40 1.78 2.86
CA TRP A 309 -10.82 1.50 2.69
C TRP A 309 -11.07 0.06 2.24
N LEU A 310 -10.37 -0.43 1.21
CA LEU A 310 -10.48 -1.83 0.77
C LEU A 310 -10.19 -2.82 1.90
N TYR A 311 -9.10 -2.60 2.63
CA TYR A 311 -8.71 -3.42 3.78
C TYR A 311 -9.79 -3.41 4.87
N SER A 312 -10.36 -2.24 5.15
CA SER A 312 -11.47 -2.12 6.11
C SER A 312 -12.73 -2.86 5.68
N GLN A 313 -12.91 -3.09 4.39
CA GLN A 313 -13.98 -3.91 3.80
C GLN A 313 -13.59 -5.40 3.66
N LEU A 314 -12.52 -5.83 4.34
CA LEU A 314 -11.96 -7.19 4.35
C LEU A 314 -11.40 -7.65 3.00
N ILE A 315 -11.04 -6.72 2.12
CA ILE A 315 -10.42 -6.99 0.82
C ILE A 315 -8.92 -6.75 0.93
N ASP A 316 -8.14 -7.81 1.13
CA ASP A 316 -6.68 -7.73 1.25
C ASP A 316 -5.95 -7.84 -0.11
N SER A 317 -4.63 -7.69 -0.09
CA SER A 317 -3.77 -7.68 -1.29
C SER A 317 -3.75 -9.01 -2.06
N TYR A 318 -4.21 -10.10 -1.45
CA TYR A 318 -4.38 -11.39 -2.15
C TYR A 318 -5.61 -11.37 -3.06
N LEU A 319 -6.74 -10.83 -2.56
CA LEU A 319 -7.99 -10.72 -3.31
C LEU A 319 -7.99 -9.54 -4.29
N TRP A 320 -7.27 -8.47 -3.97
CA TRP A 320 -7.13 -7.28 -4.79
C TRP A 320 -5.71 -6.73 -4.64
N PRO A 321 -4.81 -6.93 -5.63
CA PRO A 321 -3.44 -6.44 -5.55
C PRO A 321 -3.38 -4.92 -5.32
N ASP A 322 -2.46 -4.49 -4.45
CA ASP A 322 -2.32 -3.07 -4.11
C ASP A 322 -1.96 -2.23 -5.34
N GLU A 323 -1.14 -2.79 -6.22
CA GLU A 323 -0.71 -2.20 -7.48
C GLU A 323 -1.90 -1.89 -8.40
N CYS A 324 -2.96 -2.72 -8.38
CA CYS A 324 -4.18 -2.43 -9.13
C CYS A 324 -4.82 -1.13 -8.63
N THR A 325 -4.97 -0.95 -7.31
CA THR A 325 -5.51 0.30 -6.74
C THR A 325 -4.67 1.51 -7.14
N GLU A 326 -3.36 1.38 -7.07
CA GLU A 326 -2.41 2.45 -7.39
C GLU A 326 -2.47 2.83 -8.87
N LEU A 327 -2.58 1.86 -9.77
CA LEU A 327 -2.72 2.09 -11.21
C LEU A 327 -4.09 2.68 -11.58
N LEU A 328 -5.18 2.24 -10.95
CA LEU A 328 -6.50 2.84 -11.14
C LEU A 328 -6.52 4.30 -10.71
N LEU A 329 -5.84 4.63 -9.60
CA LEU A 329 -5.66 6.00 -9.17
C LEU A 329 -4.76 6.79 -10.12
N ALA A 330 -3.68 6.19 -10.62
CA ALA A 330 -2.84 6.83 -11.62
C ALA A 330 -3.65 7.21 -12.87
N ALA A 331 -4.57 6.36 -13.31
CA ALA A 331 -5.50 6.67 -14.39
C ALA A 331 -6.33 7.94 -14.11
N ILE A 332 -6.82 8.14 -12.88
CA ILE A 332 -7.60 9.33 -12.50
C ILE A 332 -6.74 10.62 -12.50
N TYR A 333 -5.45 10.51 -12.21
CA TYR A 333 -4.53 11.65 -12.22
C TYR A 333 -4.02 11.99 -13.64
N LEU A 334 -3.90 10.98 -14.51
CA LEU A 334 -3.36 11.13 -15.86
C LEU A 334 -4.45 11.41 -16.90
N ASN A 335 -5.61 10.75 -16.80
CA ASN A 335 -6.65 10.80 -17.83
C ASN A 335 -7.62 11.99 -17.62
N GLN A 336 -7.64 12.91 -18.59
CA GLN A 336 -8.43 14.15 -18.64
C GLN A 336 -9.85 13.86 -19.20
N PRO A 337 -10.92 14.57 -18.75
CA PRO A 337 -11.00 16.03 -18.78
C PRO A 337 -11.06 16.75 -17.43
N VAL A 338 -11.12 16.03 -16.30
CA VAL A 338 -11.24 16.66 -14.98
C VAL A 338 -9.85 16.92 -14.41
N GLN A 339 -9.61 18.13 -13.89
CA GLN A 339 -8.34 18.48 -13.24
C GLN A 339 -7.95 17.43 -12.18
N PRO A 340 -6.66 17.06 -12.08
CA PRO A 340 -6.21 16.05 -11.14
C PRO A 340 -6.56 16.44 -9.70
N PRO A 341 -6.90 15.47 -8.82
CA PRO A 341 -7.29 15.79 -7.46
C PRO A 341 -6.15 16.44 -6.67
N ILE A 342 -6.36 17.63 -6.13
CA ILE A 342 -5.37 18.35 -5.31
C ILE A 342 -5.48 17.99 -3.82
N GLN A 343 -6.66 17.57 -3.38
CA GLN A 343 -6.94 17.19 -1.98
C GLN A 343 -7.18 15.68 -1.88
N PRO A 344 -6.64 14.98 -0.85
CA PRO A 344 -6.82 13.54 -0.70
C PRO A 344 -8.28 13.10 -0.63
N GLN A 345 -9.12 13.85 0.10
CA GLN A 345 -10.56 13.54 0.18
C GLN A 345 -11.24 13.56 -1.19
N THR A 346 -10.95 14.57 -2.02
CA THR A 346 -11.52 14.66 -3.37
C THR A 346 -11.05 13.49 -4.25
N GLY A 347 -9.77 13.14 -4.18
CA GLY A 347 -9.23 12.02 -4.96
C GLY A 347 -9.84 10.68 -4.54
N PHE A 348 -10.00 10.46 -3.23
CA PHE A 348 -10.61 9.25 -2.70
C PHE A 348 -12.08 9.10 -3.13
N LEU A 349 -12.87 10.18 -3.03
CA LEU A 349 -14.27 10.16 -3.46
C LEU A 349 -14.42 9.94 -4.97
N ARG A 350 -13.55 10.54 -5.79
CA ARG A 350 -13.53 10.29 -7.24
C ARG A 350 -13.17 8.84 -7.57
N TRP A 351 -12.23 8.26 -6.83
CA TRP A 351 -11.87 6.85 -7.00
C TRP A 351 -13.03 5.91 -6.62
N LEU A 352 -13.73 6.19 -5.52
CA LEU A 352 -14.95 5.43 -5.17
C LEU A 352 -16.02 5.52 -6.25
N GLN A 353 -16.25 6.73 -6.77
CA GLN A 353 -17.21 6.93 -7.86
C GLN A 353 -16.78 6.19 -9.13
N PHE A 354 -15.48 6.26 -9.49
CA PHE A 354 -14.90 5.53 -10.60
C PHE A 354 -15.21 4.02 -10.48
N VAL A 355 -14.76 3.39 -9.38
CA VAL A 355 -14.99 1.96 -9.09
C VAL A 355 -16.49 1.58 -9.04
N ALA A 356 -17.35 2.49 -8.58
CA ALA A 356 -18.79 2.27 -8.52
C ALA A 356 -19.48 2.28 -9.90
N SER A 357 -18.90 3.01 -10.86
CA SER A 357 -19.47 3.24 -12.20
C SER A 357 -18.82 2.43 -13.32
N THR A 358 -17.60 1.93 -13.14
CA THR A 358 -16.85 1.20 -14.17
C THR A 358 -17.50 -0.14 -14.50
N ASP A 359 -17.63 -0.45 -15.79
CA ASP A 359 -18.02 -1.77 -16.28
C ASP A 359 -16.76 -2.56 -16.66
N TRP A 360 -16.21 -3.32 -15.71
CA TRP A 360 -14.98 -4.11 -15.90
C TRP A 360 -15.05 -5.13 -17.05
N SER A 361 -16.25 -5.47 -17.54
CA SER A 361 -16.40 -6.37 -18.68
C SER A 361 -16.08 -5.70 -20.01
N LYS A 362 -16.27 -4.38 -20.11
CA LYS A 362 -16.14 -3.59 -21.36
C LYS A 362 -15.03 -2.56 -21.32
N ASP A 363 -14.64 -2.11 -20.13
CA ASP A 363 -13.66 -1.05 -19.98
C ASP A 363 -12.25 -1.63 -19.86
N MET A 364 -11.37 -1.25 -20.79
CA MET A 364 -9.93 -1.45 -20.70
C MET A 364 -9.29 -0.18 -20.16
N ILE A 365 -8.53 -0.28 -19.07
CA ILE A 365 -7.98 0.89 -18.37
C ILE A 365 -6.54 1.09 -18.81
N VAL A 366 -6.28 2.17 -19.54
CA VAL A 366 -4.94 2.54 -20.01
C VAL A 366 -4.30 3.52 -19.03
N VAL A 367 -3.10 3.17 -18.57
CA VAL A 367 -2.27 3.99 -17.69
C VAL A 367 -0.94 4.23 -18.39
N ASN A 368 -0.90 5.27 -19.23
CA ASN A 368 0.29 5.61 -20.00
C ASN A 368 1.28 6.42 -19.14
N LEU A 369 2.10 5.74 -18.36
CA LEU A 369 3.11 6.37 -17.52
C LEU A 369 4.23 6.94 -18.41
N ASN A 370 4.52 8.23 -18.27
CA ASN A 370 5.56 8.95 -19.02
C ASN A 370 5.42 8.88 -20.56
N ASP A 371 4.21 8.69 -21.08
CA ASP A 371 3.94 8.58 -22.52
C ASP A 371 4.76 7.49 -23.23
N GLU A 372 5.13 6.41 -22.52
CA GLU A 372 5.93 5.31 -23.09
C GLU A 372 5.14 4.39 -24.03
N LEU A 373 3.81 4.32 -23.90
CA LEU A 373 2.95 3.61 -24.83
C LEU A 373 2.56 4.52 -26.00
N SER A 374 2.81 4.06 -27.23
CA SER A 374 2.36 4.75 -28.43
C SER A 374 0.86 4.59 -28.64
N SER A 375 0.21 5.61 -29.23
CA SER A 375 -1.21 5.57 -29.56
C SER A 375 -1.57 4.37 -30.45
N GLU A 376 -0.70 4.01 -31.40
CA GLU A 376 -0.89 2.83 -32.26
C GLU A 376 -0.94 1.53 -31.46
N THR A 377 -0.12 1.41 -30.41
CA THR A 377 -0.09 0.22 -29.55
C THR A 377 -1.37 0.15 -28.73
N ILE A 378 -1.84 1.28 -28.21
CA ILE A 378 -3.08 1.37 -27.44
C ILE A 378 -4.28 0.96 -28.30
N GLU A 379 -4.41 1.51 -29.50
CA GLU A 379 -5.51 1.16 -30.43
C GLU A 379 -5.50 -0.33 -30.81
N GLN A 380 -4.32 -0.92 -31.02
CA GLN A 380 -4.18 -2.34 -31.30
C GLN A 380 -4.62 -3.20 -30.11
N LEU A 381 -4.26 -2.81 -28.88
CA LEU A 381 -4.66 -3.51 -27.66
C LEU A 381 -6.16 -3.39 -27.40
N GLU A 382 -6.74 -2.22 -27.62
CA GLU A 382 -8.19 -2.02 -27.54
C GLU A 382 -8.92 -2.96 -28.50
N LYS A 383 -8.49 -3.03 -29.76
CA LYS A 383 -9.07 -3.96 -30.74
C LYS A 383 -8.96 -5.41 -30.29
N GLN A 384 -7.79 -5.83 -29.80
CA GLN A 384 -7.59 -7.19 -29.29
C GLN A 384 -8.45 -7.48 -28.06
N PHE A 385 -8.64 -6.50 -27.18
CA PHE A 385 -9.48 -6.61 -25.99
C PHE A 385 -10.95 -6.86 -26.37
N TYR A 386 -11.48 -6.13 -27.36
CA TYR A 386 -12.83 -6.36 -27.86
C TYR A 386 -12.97 -7.70 -28.61
N ASP A 387 -12.00 -8.04 -29.47
CA ASP A 387 -12.04 -9.27 -30.28
C ASP A 387 -11.86 -10.54 -29.41
N ARG A 388 -11.07 -10.46 -28.33
CA ARG A 388 -10.64 -11.60 -27.51
C ARG A 388 -10.76 -11.34 -26.01
N ARG A 389 -11.88 -10.78 -25.54
CA ARG A 389 -12.08 -10.43 -24.13
C ARG A 389 -11.73 -11.53 -23.12
N GLN A 390 -11.95 -12.80 -23.48
CA GLN A 390 -11.67 -13.96 -22.63
C GLN A 390 -10.17 -14.21 -22.39
N SER A 391 -9.27 -13.70 -23.24
CA SER A 391 -7.83 -13.81 -23.01
C SER A 391 -7.28 -12.76 -22.05
N PHE A 392 -8.08 -11.75 -21.73
CA PHE A 392 -7.71 -10.68 -20.82
C PHE A 392 -8.27 -10.94 -19.41
N PRO A 393 -7.57 -10.49 -18.36
CA PRO A 393 -8.08 -10.61 -16.99
C PRO A 393 -9.44 -9.90 -16.79
N PRO A 394 -10.20 -10.26 -15.75
CA PRO A 394 -11.40 -9.53 -15.37
C PRO A 394 -11.15 -8.03 -15.19
N LEU A 395 -10.10 -7.65 -14.46
CA LEU A 395 -9.60 -6.28 -14.38
C LEU A 395 -8.45 -6.10 -15.36
N THR A 396 -8.68 -5.43 -16.48
CA THR A 396 -7.63 -5.18 -17.49
C THR A 396 -7.07 -3.78 -17.33
N ILE A 397 -5.83 -3.72 -16.82
CA ILE A 397 -5.04 -2.49 -16.73
C ILE A 397 -3.84 -2.65 -17.64
N VAL A 398 -3.69 -1.73 -18.60
CA VAL A 398 -2.58 -1.68 -19.54
C VAL A 398 -1.61 -0.59 -19.12
N THR A 399 -0.36 -0.96 -18.88
CA THR A 399 0.69 -0.02 -18.47
C THR A 399 2.04 -0.40 -19.10
N PRO A 400 2.96 0.57 -19.35
CA PRO A 400 4.32 0.26 -19.80
C PRO A 400 5.05 -0.75 -18.91
N ALA A 401 4.70 -0.80 -17.61
CA ALA A 401 5.29 -1.71 -16.64
C ALA A 401 4.90 -3.18 -16.83
N ASP A 402 3.92 -3.52 -17.69
CA ASP A 402 3.44 -4.89 -17.88
C ASP A 402 4.43 -5.84 -18.60
N ALA A 403 5.65 -5.38 -18.91
CA ALA A 403 6.68 -6.15 -19.63
C ALA A 403 6.16 -6.76 -20.95
N GLY A 404 5.27 -6.04 -21.65
CA GLY A 404 4.65 -6.48 -22.91
C GLY A 404 3.59 -7.58 -22.77
N LYS A 405 3.24 -8.00 -21.55
CA LYS A 405 2.20 -9.01 -21.29
C LYS A 405 0.78 -8.43 -21.20
N TYR A 406 0.68 -7.11 -21.00
CA TYR A 406 -0.53 -6.27 -20.94
C TYR A 406 -1.68 -6.83 -20.09
N GLY A 407 -1.94 -6.25 -18.92
CA GLY A 407 -2.89 -6.80 -17.94
C GLY A 407 -2.26 -7.74 -16.92
N LEU A 408 -0.96 -7.66 -16.70
CA LEU A 408 -0.24 -8.57 -15.81
C LEU A 408 -0.73 -8.44 -14.35
N PHE A 409 -0.94 -7.21 -13.90
CA PHE A 409 -1.38 -6.91 -12.53
C PHE A 409 -2.75 -7.48 -12.19
N GLY A 410 -3.67 -7.56 -13.17
CA GLY A 410 -5.01 -8.11 -12.99
C GLY A 410 -5.14 -9.62 -13.21
N ARG A 411 -4.05 -10.30 -13.63
CA ARG A 411 -4.10 -11.70 -14.09
C ARG A 411 -4.45 -12.70 -12.98
N ARG A 412 -3.88 -12.53 -11.79
CA ARG A 412 -4.13 -13.42 -10.64
C ARG A 412 -5.40 -13.04 -9.89
N ALA A 413 -5.58 -11.75 -9.69
CA ALA A 413 -6.64 -11.16 -8.91
C ALA A 413 -6.82 -9.69 -9.37
N PRO A 414 -7.99 -9.08 -9.20
CA PRO A 414 -9.21 -9.64 -8.61
C PRO A 414 -9.98 -10.58 -9.53
N THR A 415 -10.73 -11.53 -8.95
CA THR A 415 -11.71 -12.32 -9.72
C THR A 415 -12.97 -11.49 -9.98
N VAL A 416 -13.85 -12.00 -10.86
CA VAL A 416 -15.12 -11.34 -11.21
C VAL A 416 -16.00 -11.14 -9.97
N GLU A 417 -16.03 -12.11 -9.05
CA GLU A 417 -16.82 -12.03 -7.81
C GLU A 417 -16.30 -10.94 -6.88
N ILE A 418 -14.97 -10.81 -6.77
CA ILE A 418 -14.34 -9.76 -5.96
C ILE A 418 -14.56 -8.39 -6.59
N LEU A 419 -14.44 -8.26 -7.92
CA LEU A 419 -14.78 -7.02 -8.63
C LEU A 419 -16.22 -6.59 -8.37
N ASN A 420 -17.17 -7.51 -8.54
CA ASN A 420 -18.59 -7.24 -8.30
C ASN A 420 -18.82 -6.82 -6.84
N ARG A 421 -18.19 -7.51 -5.88
CA ARG A 421 -18.29 -7.16 -4.45
C ARG A 421 -17.76 -5.76 -4.19
N VAL A 422 -16.58 -5.43 -4.68
CA VAL A 422 -15.95 -4.10 -4.50
C VAL A 422 -16.79 -3.01 -5.16
N THR A 423 -17.32 -3.24 -6.37
CA THR A 423 -18.23 -2.29 -7.04
C THR A 423 -19.53 -2.08 -6.25
N LEU A 424 -20.14 -3.14 -5.71
CA LEU A 424 -21.34 -3.01 -4.87
C LEU A 424 -21.06 -2.23 -3.58
N LEU A 425 -19.93 -2.48 -2.93
CA LEU A 425 -19.49 -1.74 -1.75
C LEU A 425 -19.23 -0.26 -2.08
N ALA A 426 -18.57 0.02 -3.21
CA ALA A 426 -18.33 1.39 -3.66
C ALA A 426 -19.64 2.12 -3.99
N GLN A 427 -20.59 1.46 -4.66
CA GLN A 427 -21.93 2.00 -4.90
C GLN A 427 -22.69 2.29 -3.61
N ALA A 428 -22.62 1.39 -2.62
CA ALA A 428 -23.22 1.61 -1.31
C ALA A 428 -22.57 2.80 -0.59
N ALA A 429 -21.24 2.89 -0.61
CA ALA A 429 -20.48 3.99 -0.02
C ALA A 429 -20.83 5.34 -0.66
N THR A 430 -20.90 5.42 -1.99
CA THR A 430 -21.31 6.63 -2.72
C THR A 430 -22.75 7.02 -2.39
N ARG A 431 -23.69 6.06 -2.39
CA ARG A 431 -25.09 6.31 -2.00
C ARG A 431 -25.24 6.83 -0.57
N LEU A 432 -24.43 6.34 0.37
CA LEU A 432 -24.42 6.82 1.76
C LEU A 432 -24.03 8.29 1.84
N ILE A 433 -23.05 8.72 1.03
CA ILE A 433 -22.60 10.11 0.96
C ILE A 433 -23.67 11.00 0.31
N ASP A 434 -24.27 10.54 -0.78
CA ASP A 434 -25.32 11.28 -1.51
C ASP A 434 -26.57 11.48 -0.65
N THR A 435 -26.99 10.44 0.07
CA THR A 435 -28.22 10.46 0.87
C THR A 435 -28.03 11.25 2.17
N ASN A 436 -26.84 11.17 2.77
CA ASN A 436 -26.56 11.84 4.03
C ASN A 436 -25.14 12.38 4.05
N TYR A 437 -24.93 13.54 3.43
CA TYR A 437 -23.63 14.22 3.41
C TYR A 437 -23.08 14.51 4.82
N ARG A 438 -23.93 14.55 5.86
CA ARG A 438 -23.48 14.66 7.26
C ARG A 438 -22.76 13.40 7.76
N MET A 439 -22.86 12.26 7.06
CA MET A 439 -22.11 11.03 7.37
C MET A 439 -20.60 11.16 7.22
N VAL A 440 -20.10 12.15 6.47
CA VAL A 440 -18.67 12.53 6.50
C VAL A 440 -18.22 12.88 7.93
N GLN A 441 -19.15 13.10 8.87
CA GLN A 441 -18.89 13.33 10.30
C GLN A 441 -18.87 12.04 11.13
N LYS A 442 -19.40 10.92 10.63
CA LYS A 442 -19.43 9.61 11.30
C LYS A 442 -18.63 8.56 10.51
N LEU A 443 -17.36 8.88 10.27
CA LEU A 443 -16.48 8.07 9.42
C LEU A 443 -16.24 6.65 9.93
N GLN A 444 -16.46 6.37 11.22
CA GLN A 444 -16.32 5.02 11.77
C GLN A 444 -17.11 3.98 10.96
N HIS A 445 -18.35 4.30 10.57
CA HIS A 445 -19.23 3.38 9.85
C HIS A 445 -18.84 3.24 8.38
N PHE A 446 -18.08 4.20 7.85
CA PHE A 446 -17.60 4.17 6.48
C PHE A 446 -16.44 3.18 6.29
N PHE A 447 -15.67 2.95 7.36
CA PHE A 447 -14.56 2.00 7.41
C PHE A 447 -14.90 0.76 8.25
N GLU A 448 -16.18 0.48 8.46
CA GLU A 448 -16.63 -0.72 9.14
C GLU A 448 -17.18 -1.70 8.09
N PRO A 449 -16.71 -2.96 8.05
CA PRO A 449 -17.26 -3.93 7.13
C PRO A 449 -18.62 -4.43 7.62
N SER A 450 -19.47 -4.85 6.68
CA SER A 450 -20.60 -5.71 7.03
C SER A 450 -20.10 -7.13 7.31
N TRP A 451 -20.54 -7.71 8.43
CA TRP A 451 -20.28 -9.12 8.78
C TRP A 451 -21.42 -10.04 8.33
N GLU A 452 -22.45 -9.50 7.70
CA GLU A 452 -23.57 -10.26 7.15
C GLU A 452 -23.18 -10.94 5.83
N GLY A 453 -23.76 -12.11 5.58
CA GLY A 453 -23.57 -12.85 4.32
C GLY A 453 -22.30 -13.72 4.26
N TYR A 454 -21.51 -13.80 5.33
CA TYR A 454 -20.44 -14.79 5.47
C TYR A 454 -20.95 -16.06 6.15
N ASN A 455 -20.29 -17.20 5.88
CA ASN A 455 -20.69 -18.47 6.50
C ASN A 455 -20.01 -18.70 7.86
N LEU A 456 -18.75 -18.28 7.99
CA LEU A 456 -18.00 -18.42 9.24
C LEU A 456 -17.19 -17.15 9.54
N ILE A 457 -17.02 -16.85 10.82
CA ILE A 457 -16.10 -15.83 11.31
C ILE A 457 -15.08 -16.48 12.25
N VAL A 458 -13.81 -16.43 11.88
CA VAL A 458 -12.69 -16.88 12.71
C VAL A 458 -12.21 -15.69 13.54
N HIS A 459 -12.33 -15.77 14.87
CA HIS A 459 -11.88 -14.73 15.79
C HIS A 459 -10.43 -14.99 16.22
N LEU A 460 -9.55 -14.02 16.06
CA LEU A 460 -8.12 -14.12 16.36
C LEU A 460 -7.80 -13.57 17.75
N ASP A 461 -6.75 -14.09 18.37
CA ASP A 461 -6.21 -13.54 19.61
C ASP A 461 -5.47 -12.22 19.36
N THR A 462 -6.11 -11.12 19.77
CA THR A 462 -5.58 -9.75 19.64
C THR A 462 -4.24 -9.50 20.33
N THR A 463 -3.80 -10.38 21.25
CA THR A 463 -2.48 -10.26 21.90
C THR A 463 -1.33 -10.69 20.99
N ILE A 464 -1.63 -11.48 19.96
CA ILE A 464 -0.66 -12.05 19.01
C ILE A 464 -0.69 -11.29 17.68
N VAL A 465 -1.84 -10.74 17.31
CA VAL A 465 -1.97 -9.90 16.11
C VAL A 465 -1.01 -8.72 16.20
N THR A 466 -0.16 -8.58 15.19
CA THR A 466 0.81 -7.48 15.11
C THR A 466 0.08 -6.13 15.17
N PRO A 467 0.41 -5.25 16.14
CA PRO A 467 -0.20 -3.94 16.21
C PRO A 467 0.09 -3.12 14.94
N ILE A 468 -0.90 -2.35 14.52
CA ILE A 468 -0.77 -1.38 13.43
C ILE A 468 -0.52 0.02 13.97
N GLY A 469 0.21 0.82 13.20
CA GLY A 469 0.57 2.19 13.51
C GLY A 469 -0.46 3.23 13.09
N ILE A 470 -1.70 2.83 12.79
CA ILE A 470 -2.85 3.69 12.42
C ILE A 470 -4.09 3.36 13.26
N ARG A 471 -5.10 4.23 13.23
CA ARG A 471 -6.35 4.03 14.00
C ARG A 471 -7.15 2.83 13.51
N LYS A 472 -7.70 2.07 14.46
CA LYS A 472 -8.77 1.10 14.15
C LYS A 472 -10.06 1.83 13.80
N SER A 473 -10.92 1.24 12.98
CA SER A 473 -12.18 1.88 12.55
C SER A 473 -13.05 2.33 13.73
N LYS A 474 -13.09 1.54 14.81
CA LYS A 474 -13.82 1.85 16.06
C LYS A 474 -13.25 3.04 16.84
N GLU A 475 -11.98 3.37 16.65
CA GLU A 475 -11.27 4.47 17.34
C GLU A 475 -11.29 5.78 16.54
N MET A 476 -11.83 5.75 15.32
CA MET A 476 -11.94 6.94 14.45
C MET A 476 -12.99 7.95 14.95
N ALA A 477 -13.99 7.50 15.72
CA ALA A 477 -15.03 8.38 16.27
C ALA A 477 -14.55 9.25 17.45
N VAL A 478 -13.44 8.89 18.07
CA VAL A 478 -12.97 9.55 19.29
C VAL A 478 -11.91 10.59 18.93
N GLN A 479 -12.39 11.80 18.57
CA GLN A 479 -11.54 12.98 18.55
C GLN A 479 -11.38 13.47 20.00
N GLY A 480 -10.23 13.16 20.62
CA GLY A 480 -9.82 13.81 21.88
C GLY A 480 -9.87 12.97 23.16
N ALA A 481 -10.28 11.70 23.15
CA ALA A 481 -9.97 10.84 24.29
C ALA A 481 -8.55 10.30 24.14
N THR A 482 -7.69 10.66 25.08
CA THR A 482 -6.59 9.82 25.52
C THR A 482 -7.16 8.44 25.80
N SER A 483 -7.03 7.52 24.84
CA SER A 483 -7.30 6.10 25.08
C SER A 483 -6.48 5.73 26.31
N LEU A 484 -7.19 5.38 27.39
CA LEU A 484 -6.63 4.93 28.64
C LEU A 484 -5.82 3.68 28.37
N TYR A 485 -4.51 3.87 28.15
CA TYR A 485 -3.46 2.88 28.26
C TYR A 485 -3.80 1.49 27.71
N ALA A 486 -3.83 1.34 26.38
CA ALA A 486 -3.24 0.12 25.82
C ALA A 486 -1.73 0.20 26.12
N LYS A 487 -1.28 -0.45 27.20
CA LYS A 487 0.15 -0.63 27.46
C LYS A 487 0.76 -1.19 26.17
N PRO A 488 1.72 -0.51 25.52
CA PRO A 488 2.40 -1.08 24.37
C PRO A 488 3.03 -2.39 24.84
N THR A 489 2.60 -3.51 24.26
CA THR A 489 3.31 -4.77 24.40
C THR A 489 4.75 -4.51 23.96
N LYS A 490 5.68 -4.73 24.89
CA LYS A 490 6.97 -4.04 24.93
C LYS A 490 7.98 -4.47 23.86
N LYS A 491 7.63 -5.27 22.86
CA LYS A 491 8.57 -5.76 21.84
C LYS A 491 7.88 -5.98 20.50
N ASP A 492 8.42 -5.37 19.46
CA ASP A 492 8.11 -5.73 18.07
C ASP A 492 8.35 -7.25 17.87
N PRO A 493 7.59 -7.93 17.00
CA PRO A 493 7.79 -9.34 16.72
C PRO A 493 9.16 -9.57 16.07
N ALA A 494 9.61 -10.82 16.07
CA ALA A 494 10.77 -11.22 15.29
C ALA A 494 10.56 -10.86 13.82
N ALA A 495 11.58 -10.30 13.19
CA ALA A 495 11.51 -9.79 11.83
C ALA A 495 11.03 -10.86 10.85
N GLY A 496 9.96 -10.54 10.11
CA GLY A 496 9.37 -11.45 9.13
C GLY A 496 8.42 -12.50 9.73
N PHE A 497 8.17 -12.49 11.04
CA PHE A 497 7.16 -13.34 11.65
C PHE A 497 5.80 -12.64 11.68
N TYR A 498 4.90 -13.08 10.80
CA TYR A 498 3.54 -12.55 10.67
C TYR A 498 2.51 -13.67 10.85
N PRO A 499 2.09 -13.98 12.09
CA PRO A 499 1.25 -15.14 12.40
C PRO A 499 0.00 -15.22 11.54
N VAL A 500 -0.75 -14.12 11.46
CA VAL A 500 -2.02 -14.07 10.72
C VAL A 500 -1.81 -14.24 9.22
N ARG A 501 -0.73 -13.67 8.68
CA ARG A 501 -0.41 -13.79 7.25
C ARG A 501 -0.04 -15.23 6.88
N PHE A 502 0.79 -15.89 7.70
CA PHE A 502 1.16 -17.28 7.48
C PHE A 502 -0.04 -18.21 7.62
N TYR A 503 -0.85 -18.03 8.66
CA TYR A 503 -2.10 -18.78 8.84
C TYR A 503 -3.06 -18.59 7.65
N LEU A 504 -3.27 -17.35 7.19
CA LEU A 504 -4.10 -17.08 6.01
C LEU A 504 -3.53 -17.69 4.72
N GLN A 505 -2.21 -17.69 4.57
CA GLN A 505 -1.55 -18.30 3.42
C GLN A 505 -1.81 -19.81 3.39
N GLU A 506 -1.58 -20.51 4.51
CA GLU A 506 -1.86 -21.95 4.62
C GLU A 506 -3.33 -22.27 4.37
N LEU A 507 -4.26 -21.47 4.92
CA LEU A 507 -5.69 -21.63 4.67
C LEU A 507 -6.05 -21.49 3.18
N ARG A 508 -5.46 -20.51 2.50
CA ARG A 508 -5.73 -20.27 1.06
C ARG A 508 -5.13 -21.35 0.18
N GLU A 509 -3.93 -21.82 0.50
CA GLU A 509 -3.27 -22.90 -0.23
C GLU A 509 -4.01 -24.23 -0.06
N ALA A 510 -4.42 -24.57 1.17
CA ALA A 510 -5.07 -25.86 1.45
C ALA A 510 -6.58 -25.87 1.12
N TYR A 511 -7.29 -24.76 1.34
CA TYR A 511 -8.76 -24.70 1.28
C TYR A 511 -9.33 -23.68 0.28
N GLY A 512 -8.50 -23.02 -0.53
CA GLY A 512 -8.94 -22.02 -1.50
C GLY A 512 -9.91 -22.55 -2.56
N GLN A 513 -9.94 -23.86 -2.80
CA GLN A 513 -10.93 -24.52 -3.66
C GLN A 513 -12.33 -24.65 -3.04
N PHE A 514 -12.42 -24.57 -1.70
CA PHE A 514 -13.68 -24.71 -0.97
C PHE A 514 -14.21 -23.37 -0.48
N ALA A 515 -13.32 -22.46 -0.08
CA ALA A 515 -13.67 -21.21 0.57
C ALA A 515 -12.86 -20.03 0.05
N ILE A 516 -13.40 -18.84 0.28
CA ILE A 516 -12.73 -17.56 0.10
C ILE A 516 -12.56 -16.93 1.49
N PHE A 517 -11.34 -16.48 1.79
CA PHE A 517 -10.95 -15.91 3.08
C PHE A 517 -10.70 -14.41 2.96
N PHE A 518 -11.41 -13.64 3.77
CA PHE A 518 -11.43 -12.18 3.79
C PHE A 518 -10.85 -11.66 5.11
N TYR A 519 -9.98 -10.65 5.05
CA TYR A 519 -9.25 -10.15 6.21
C TYR A 519 -8.86 -8.68 6.06
N ASP A 520 -8.82 -7.93 7.17
CA ASP A 520 -8.27 -6.57 7.23
C ASP A 520 -6.79 -6.61 7.66
N PRO A 521 -5.82 -6.43 6.74
CA PRO A 521 -4.39 -6.39 7.10
C PRO A 521 -4.02 -5.21 8.00
N CYS A 522 -4.85 -4.17 8.06
CA CYS A 522 -4.67 -3.02 8.93
C CYS A 522 -5.37 -3.24 10.29
N GLY A 523 -4.95 -4.30 10.98
CA GLY A 523 -5.29 -4.54 12.40
C GLY A 523 -6.62 -5.25 12.65
N GLY A 524 -7.12 -5.99 11.65
CA GLY A 524 -8.27 -6.87 11.80
C GLY A 524 -8.02 -7.95 12.85
N ASP A 525 -9.05 -8.24 13.65
CA ASP A 525 -9.04 -9.28 14.68
C ASP A 525 -9.85 -10.51 14.25
N ARG A 526 -10.34 -10.54 13.00
CA ARG A 526 -11.25 -11.56 12.49
C ARG A 526 -10.99 -11.85 11.02
N ILE A 527 -11.15 -13.12 10.64
CA ILE A 527 -11.16 -13.57 9.25
C ILE A 527 -12.58 -14.03 8.92
N ALA A 528 -13.17 -13.45 7.87
CA ALA A 528 -14.47 -13.89 7.37
C ALA A 528 -14.28 -14.95 6.28
N VAL A 529 -15.12 -15.99 6.31
CA VAL A 529 -15.05 -17.13 5.40
C VAL A 529 -16.36 -17.28 4.64
N LEU A 530 -16.25 -17.42 3.33
CA LEU A 530 -17.38 -17.67 2.43
C LEU A 530 -17.13 -18.97 1.66
N TRP A 531 -18.08 -19.90 1.72
CA TRP A 531 -18.03 -21.13 0.93
C TRP A 531 -18.28 -20.82 -0.55
N ARG A 532 -17.50 -21.44 -1.42
CA ARG A 532 -17.76 -21.36 -2.86
C ARG A 532 -19.04 -22.14 -3.19
N PRO A 533 -19.95 -21.63 -4.04
CA PRO A 533 -21.16 -22.37 -4.41
C PRO A 533 -20.86 -23.76 -4.96
N GLN A 534 -19.84 -23.90 -5.81
CA GLN A 534 -19.42 -25.19 -6.39
C GLN A 534 -18.87 -26.18 -5.34
N ALA A 535 -18.43 -25.67 -4.19
CA ALA A 535 -17.96 -26.51 -3.09
C ALA A 535 -19.12 -27.15 -2.33
N LEU A 536 -20.27 -26.48 -2.24
CA LEU A 536 -21.48 -26.94 -1.55
C LEU A 536 -22.31 -27.94 -2.38
N GLU A 537 -22.16 -27.94 -3.70
CA GLU A 537 -22.83 -28.89 -4.59
C GLU A 537 -22.45 -30.35 -4.27
N GLU A 538 -23.44 -31.25 -4.28
CA GLU A 538 -23.19 -32.69 -4.21
C GLU A 538 -22.49 -33.19 -5.47
N LYS A 539 -21.50 -34.06 -5.30
CA LYS A 539 -20.76 -34.66 -6.43
C LYS A 539 -20.86 -36.18 -6.37
N PRO A 540 -20.85 -36.87 -7.52
CA PRO A 540 -20.74 -38.33 -7.53
C PRO A 540 -19.41 -38.76 -6.91
N PHE A 541 -19.42 -39.96 -6.31
CA PHE A 541 -18.21 -40.55 -5.74
C PHE A 541 -17.12 -40.72 -6.81
N SER A 542 -16.03 -39.99 -6.65
CA SER A 542 -14.81 -40.05 -7.48
C SER A 542 -13.63 -39.79 -6.58
N THR A 543 -12.50 -40.46 -6.81
CA THR A 543 -11.25 -40.27 -6.04
C THR A 543 -10.78 -38.83 -6.04
N THR A 544 -11.03 -38.09 -7.13
CA THR A 544 -10.72 -36.66 -7.26
C THR A 544 -11.59 -35.75 -6.38
N HIS A 545 -12.75 -36.23 -5.92
CA HIS A 545 -13.73 -35.45 -5.15
C HIS A 545 -13.76 -35.82 -3.67
N VAL A 546 -12.97 -36.78 -3.21
CA VAL A 546 -13.02 -37.26 -1.82
C VAL A 546 -12.52 -36.22 -0.82
N ASN A 547 -11.50 -35.44 -1.18
CA ASN A 547 -10.87 -34.49 -0.27
C ASN A 547 -11.86 -33.42 0.23
N GLY A 548 -11.91 -33.21 1.55
CA GLY A 548 -12.79 -32.23 2.20
C GLY A 548 -14.28 -32.58 2.15
N ARG A 549 -14.66 -33.78 1.70
CA ARG A 549 -16.05 -34.21 1.53
C ARG A 549 -16.36 -35.47 2.33
N MET A 550 -17.64 -35.71 2.61
CA MET A 550 -18.13 -36.92 3.26
C MET A 550 -19.27 -37.55 2.45
N VAL A 551 -19.44 -38.86 2.60
CA VAL A 551 -20.42 -39.66 1.87
C VAL A 551 -21.81 -39.48 2.50
N THR A 552 -22.81 -39.21 1.67
CA THR A 552 -24.24 -39.18 2.05
C THR A 552 -24.84 -40.60 2.01
N GLU A 553 -26.01 -40.78 2.62
CA GLU A 553 -26.75 -42.05 2.60
C GLU A 553 -27.06 -42.55 1.17
N HIS A 554 -27.13 -41.63 0.20
CA HIS A 554 -27.37 -41.92 -1.22
C HIS A 554 -26.09 -42.19 -2.03
N GLY A 555 -24.92 -42.26 -1.39
CA GLY A 555 -23.63 -42.53 -2.05
C GLY A 555 -23.01 -41.32 -2.77
N ALA A 556 -23.56 -40.12 -2.59
CA ALA A 556 -22.99 -38.88 -3.11
C ALA A 556 -22.00 -38.26 -2.11
N LEU A 557 -21.14 -37.36 -2.57
CA LEU A 557 -20.16 -36.64 -1.76
C LEU A 557 -20.61 -35.19 -1.56
N HIS A 558 -20.76 -34.76 -0.30
CA HIS A 558 -21.02 -33.37 0.07
C HIS A 558 -19.89 -32.80 0.94
N LEU A 559 -19.80 -31.47 1.03
CA LEU A 559 -18.75 -30.79 1.80
C LEU A 559 -18.84 -31.12 3.29
N ASN A 560 -17.75 -31.62 3.88
CA ASN A 560 -17.69 -31.88 5.31
C ASN A 560 -17.31 -30.60 6.07
N VAL A 561 -18.29 -29.71 6.24
CA VAL A 561 -18.09 -28.40 6.90
C VAL A 561 -17.52 -28.55 8.31
N ASP A 562 -17.93 -29.57 9.07
CA ASP A 562 -17.45 -29.80 10.42
C ASP A 562 -15.95 -30.13 10.45
N ALA A 563 -15.48 -30.99 9.55
CA ALA A 563 -14.06 -31.30 9.43
C ALA A 563 -13.25 -30.07 9.01
N LEU A 564 -13.71 -29.31 8.03
CA LEU A 564 -13.00 -28.11 7.57
C LEU A 564 -12.89 -27.06 8.68
N VAL A 565 -13.98 -26.82 9.43
CA VAL A 565 -13.94 -25.91 10.59
C VAL A 565 -12.95 -26.41 11.64
N ARG A 566 -12.91 -27.72 11.89
CA ARG A 566 -11.95 -28.29 12.84
C ARG A 566 -10.50 -28.14 12.38
N ASP A 567 -10.24 -28.29 11.09
CA ASP A 567 -8.92 -28.08 10.52
C ASP A 567 -8.47 -26.63 10.67
N PHE A 568 -9.38 -25.66 10.49
CA PHE A 568 -9.09 -24.24 10.73
C PHE A 568 -8.68 -23.99 12.19
N GLU A 569 -9.36 -24.62 13.16
CA GLU A 569 -8.98 -24.54 14.58
C GLU A 569 -7.60 -25.16 14.85
N LEU A 570 -7.29 -26.29 14.21
CA LEU A 570 -6.03 -27.00 14.39
C LEU A 570 -4.85 -26.24 13.79
N LEU A 571 -4.98 -25.77 12.54
CA LEU A 571 -3.96 -24.94 11.89
C LEU A 571 -3.75 -23.62 12.64
N GLY A 572 -4.83 -23.05 13.17
CA GLY A 572 -4.81 -21.81 13.92
C GLY A 572 -4.44 -21.96 15.39
N GLN A 573 -3.99 -23.13 15.87
CA GLN A 573 -3.78 -23.37 17.29
C GLN A 573 -2.84 -22.32 17.92
N GLY A 574 -3.33 -21.68 18.98
CA GLY A 574 -2.62 -20.59 19.67
C GLY A 574 -2.86 -19.21 19.09
N LEU A 575 -3.33 -19.08 17.84
CA LEU A 575 -3.72 -17.80 17.22
C LEU A 575 -5.25 -17.61 17.17
N VAL A 576 -5.99 -18.68 16.89
CA VAL A 576 -7.46 -18.65 16.79
C VAL A 576 -8.07 -18.81 18.18
N SER A 577 -8.91 -17.84 18.54
CA SER A 577 -9.63 -17.83 19.83
C SER A 577 -10.93 -18.62 19.78
N ARG A 578 -11.70 -18.49 18.69
CA ARG A 578 -12.94 -19.24 18.41
C ARG A 578 -13.35 -19.11 16.95
N ILE A 579 -14.16 -20.04 16.46
CA ILE A 579 -14.83 -19.95 15.16
C ILE A 579 -16.35 -19.88 15.37
N GLU A 580 -16.97 -18.85 14.81
CA GLU A 580 -18.40 -18.61 14.87
C GLU A 580 -19.05 -19.00 13.54
N ARG A 581 -20.11 -19.80 13.60
CA ARG A 581 -20.92 -20.14 12.42
C ARG A 581 -22.08 -19.16 12.34
N LEU A 582 -22.16 -18.44 11.24
CA LEU A 582 -23.27 -17.55 10.95
C LEU A 582 -24.40 -18.37 10.30
N ARG A 583 -25.64 -18.10 10.72
CA ARG A 583 -26.83 -18.79 10.22
C ARG A 583 -27.39 -18.14 8.98
#